data_AF-A0A366MCM7-F1
#
_entry.id   AF-A0A366MCM7-F1
#
_cell.length_a   1.000
_cell.length_b   1.000
_cell.length_c   1.000
_cell.angle_alpha   90.00
_cell.angle_beta   90.00
_cell.angle_gamma   90.00
#
_symmetry.space_group_name_H-M   'P 1'
#
loop_
_entity.id
_entity.type
_entity.pdbx_description
1 polymer ?
#
loop_
_entity_poly.entity_id
_entity_poly.type
_entity_poly.pdbx_seq_one_letter_code
_entity_poly.pdbx_strand_id
1 'polypeptide(L)'
;MKKDDGVTSVVGEMLLLVIALVLVSVFAVSLFGVMPGERDDIINVAMNTSGDTVYLCYKGGDQIAQNELSVIVYNRTLKRTVTFISLTDINGNTASSFDLGGCLKVNALGLSSGDEVLLTTKKSVIYSGVIK
;
A
#
# COMPACT_ATOMS: atom_id res chain seq x y z
N MET A 1 -13.94 70.29 3.60
CA MET A 1 -13.66 68.92 3.10
C MET A 1 -14.34 67.95 4.05
N LYS A 2 -15.45 67.32 3.64
CA LYS A 2 -16.06 66.21 4.38
C LYS A 2 -15.15 64.99 4.20
N LYS A 3 -14.76 64.37 5.30
CA LYS A 3 -13.80 63.27 5.35
C LYS A 3 -14.52 61.97 4.98
N ASP A 4 -13.99 61.23 4.00
CA ASP A 4 -14.45 59.90 3.54
C ASP A 4 -14.14 58.78 4.56
N ASP A 5 -14.36 59.04 5.85
CA ASP A 5 -14.03 58.09 6.92
C ASP A 5 -14.90 56.82 6.84
N GLY A 6 -16.13 56.92 6.31
CA GLY A 6 -17.04 55.78 6.12
C GLY A 6 -16.62 54.82 5.00
N VAL A 7 -16.05 55.33 3.90
CA VAL A 7 -15.62 54.51 2.76
C VAL A 7 -14.36 53.72 3.11
N THR A 8 -13.44 54.36 3.84
CA THR A 8 -12.18 53.72 4.26
C THR A 8 -12.40 52.60 5.27
N SER A 9 -13.37 52.75 6.17
CA SER A 9 -13.74 51.71 7.15
C SER A 9 -14.35 50.48 6.48
N VAL A 10 -15.31 50.68 5.58
CA VAL A 10 -16.02 49.58 4.91
C VAL A 10 -15.08 48.80 3.99
N VAL A 11 -14.20 49.50 3.26
CA VAL A 11 -13.21 48.85 2.39
C VAL A 11 -12.18 48.07 3.20
N GLY A 12 -11.75 48.59 4.36
CA GLY A 12 -10.84 47.88 5.26
C GLY A 12 -11.43 46.58 5.81
N GLU A 13 -12.71 46.58 6.18
CA GLU A 13 -13.40 45.40 6.69
C GLU A 13 -13.60 44.33 5.60
N MET A 14 -14.01 44.74 4.40
CA MET A 14 -14.13 43.82 3.26
C MET A 14 -12.77 43.21 2.88
N LEU A 15 -11.69 43.99 2.95
CA LEU A 15 -10.33 43.49 2.71
C LEU A 15 -9.91 42.44 3.76
N LEU A 16 -10.24 42.69 5.03
CA LEU A 16 -9.96 41.75 6.12
C LEU A 16 -10.67 40.41 5.91
N LEU A 17 -11.93 40.44 5.46
CA LEU A 17 -12.69 39.22 5.15
C LEU A 17 -12.09 38.45 3.96
N VAL A 18 -11.66 39.16 2.91
CA VAL A 18 -11.00 38.53 1.76
C VAL A 18 -9.70 37.85 2.18
N ILE A 19 -8.87 38.53 3.00
CA ILE A 19 -7.62 37.95 3.52
C ILE A 19 -7.90 36.73 4.39
N ALA A 20 -8.90 36.81 5.28
CA ALA A 20 -9.30 35.69 6.13
C ALA A 20 -9.76 34.48 5.29
N LEU A 21 -10.55 34.70 4.24
CA LEU A 21 -10.98 33.63 3.32
C LEU A 21 -9.81 32.99 2.59
N VAL A 22 -8.86 33.80 2.09
CA VAL A 22 -7.66 33.27 1.43
C VAL A 22 -6.83 32.43 2.41
N LEU A 23 -6.64 32.90 3.65
CA LEU A 23 -5.90 32.16 4.67
C LEU A 23 -6.55 30.83 5.03
N VAL A 24 -7.87 30.82 5.22
CA VAL A 24 -8.62 29.57 5.49
C VAL A 24 -8.52 28.62 4.31
N SER A 25 -8.59 29.13 3.07
CA SER A 25 -8.48 28.33 1.85
C SER A 25 -7.10 27.69 1.72
N VAL A 26 -6.03 28.46 1.90
CA VAL A 26 -4.65 27.96 1.83
C VAL A 26 -4.39 26.94 2.93
N PHE A 27 -4.88 27.21 4.15
CA PHE A 27 -4.77 26.28 5.25
C PHE A 27 -5.50 24.96 4.96
N ALA A 28 -6.73 25.01 4.46
CA ALA A 28 -7.49 23.82 4.08
C ALA A 28 -6.77 23.00 2.99
N VAL A 29 -6.22 23.65 1.95
CA VAL A 29 -5.46 22.97 0.89
C VAL A 29 -4.17 22.34 1.44
N SER A 30 -3.48 23.01 2.36
CA SER A 30 -2.26 22.50 2.97
C SER A 30 -2.47 21.21 3.78
N LEU A 31 -3.65 21.05 4.40
CA LEU A 31 -4.00 19.83 5.14
C LEU A 31 -4.08 18.61 4.22
N PHE A 32 -4.53 18.75 2.97
CA PHE A 32 -4.57 17.63 2.02
C PHE A 32 -3.19 17.12 1.62
N GLY A 33 -2.14 17.96 1.70
CA GLY A 33 -0.77 17.53 1.44
C GLY A 33 -0.08 16.86 2.63
N VAL A 34 -0.60 17.04 3.85
CA VAL A 34 -0.02 16.51 5.09
C VAL A 34 -0.74 15.25 5.55
N MET A 35 -2.00 15.05 5.16
CA MET A 35 -2.67 13.78 5.37
C MET A 35 -1.93 12.71 4.55
N PRO A 36 -1.30 11.70 5.19
CA PRO A 36 -0.75 10.59 4.45
C PRO A 36 -1.87 10.02 3.59
N GLY A 37 -1.67 9.99 2.27
CA GLY A 37 -2.62 9.35 1.38
C GLY A 37 -2.82 7.93 1.88
N GLU A 38 -4.02 7.64 2.36
CA GLU A 38 -4.46 6.31 2.78
C GLU A 38 -4.65 5.47 1.51
N ARG A 39 -3.54 5.25 0.80
CA ARG A 39 -3.49 4.28 -0.28
C ARG A 39 -3.05 3.00 0.39
N ASP A 40 -4.03 2.15 0.68
CA ASP A 40 -3.74 0.73 0.82
C ASP A 40 -3.09 0.30 -0.48
N ASP A 41 -1.91 -0.33 -0.43
CA ASP A 41 -1.26 -0.88 -1.61
C ASP A 41 -2.23 -1.87 -2.26
N ILE A 42 -2.84 -1.49 -3.39
CA ILE A 42 -3.85 -2.33 -4.05
C ILE A 42 -3.08 -3.29 -4.94
N ILE A 43 -2.68 -4.43 -4.39
CA ILE A 43 -1.98 -5.45 -5.14
C ILE A 43 -2.85 -6.68 -5.34
N ASN A 44 -2.88 -7.17 -6.57
CA ASN A 44 -3.59 -8.40 -6.92
C ASN A 44 -2.58 -9.53 -7.10
N VAL A 45 -2.79 -10.62 -6.38
CA VAL A 45 -1.87 -11.75 -6.33
C VAL A 45 -2.63 -13.04 -6.62
N ALA A 46 -2.05 -13.88 -7.48
CA ALA A 46 -2.54 -15.22 -7.74
C ALA A 46 -1.63 -16.24 -7.05
N MET A 47 -2.23 -17.17 -6.31
CA MET A 47 -1.52 -18.30 -5.71
C MET A 47 -1.65 -19.55 -6.56
N ASN A 48 -0.54 -20.27 -6.72
CA ASN A 48 -0.51 -21.63 -7.23
C ASN A 48 0.40 -22.50 -6.36
N THR A 49 0.22 -23.81 -6.38
CA THR A 49 1.01 -24.76 -5.60
C THR A 49 1.53 -25.90 -6.47
N SER A 50 2.74 -26.37 -6.18
CA SER A 50 3.32 -27.56 -6.79
C SER A 50 4.19 -28.28 -5.76
N GLY A 51 3.70 -29.40 -5.24
CA GLY A 51 4.33 -30.10 -4.11
C GLY A 51 4.42 -29.19 -2.89
N ASP A 52 5.62 -29.10 -2.29
CA ASP A 52 5.92 -28.24 -1.13
C ASP A 52 6.23 -26.77 -1.51
N THR A 53 6.01 -26.37 -2.76
CA THR A 53 6.29 -25.01 -3.23
C THR A 53 5.01 -24.23 -3.50
N VAL A 54 4.93 -23.02 -2.94
CA VAL A 54 3.89 -22.03 -3.24
C VAL A 54 4.45 -20.96 -4.16
N TYR A 55 3.68 -20.62 -5.18
CA TYR A 55 3.96 -19.56 -6.13
C TYR A 55 2.94 -18.45 -5.91
N LEU A 56 3.42 -17.25 -5.60
CA LEU A 56 2.61 -16.04 -5.47
C LEU A 56 3.00 -15.10 -6.60
N CYS A 57 2.13 -14.97 -7.60
CA CYS A 57 2.42 -14.21 -8.82
C CYS A 57 1.62 -12.92 -8.87
N TYR A 58 2.30 -11.84 -9.23
CA TYR A 58 1.75 -10.53 -9.40
C TYR A 58 0.76 -10.49 -10.57
N LYS A 59 -0.42 -9.89 -10.37
CA LYS A 59 -1.46 -9.72 -11.38
C LYS A 59 -1.85 -8.27 -11.65
N GLY A 60 -1.37 -7.33 -10.84
CA GLY A 60 -1.64 -5.90 -11.00
C GLY A 60 -1.52 -5.17 -9.67
N GLY A 61 -1.43 -3.84 -9.73
CA GLY A 61 -1.37 -3.00 -8.53
C GLY A 61 -0.14 -2.11 -8.41
N ASP A 62 0.26 -1.91 -7.15
CA ASP A 62 1.46 -1.19 -6.76
C ASP A 62 2.68 -2.13 -6.61
N GLN A 63 3.87 -1.59 -6.89
CA GLN A 63 5.15 -2.29 -6.75
C GLN A 63 5.58 -2.32 -5.28
N ILE A 64 6.07 -3.48 -4.82
CA ILE A 64 6.53 -3.66 -3.43
C ILE A 64 7.99 -4.14 -3.43
N ALA A 65 8.83 -3.54 -2.59
CA ALA A 65 10.23 -3.96 -2.47
C ALA A 65 10.34 -5.35 -1.80
N GLN A 66 11.28 -6.17 -2.26
CA GLN A 66 11.44 -7.54 -1.75
C GLN A 66 11.68 -7.61 -0.24
N ASN A 67 12.41 -6.64 0.32
CA ASN A 67 12.74 -6.56 1.75
C ASN A 67 11.54 -6.17 2.65
N GLU A 68 10.42 -5.76 2.05
CA GLU A 68 9.20 -5.46 2.77
C GLU A 68 8.23 -6.64 2.78
N LEU A 69 8.43 -7.62 1.92
CA LEU A 69 7.59 -8.81 1.83
C LEU A 69 7.91 -9.80 2.95
N SER A 70 6.92 -10.56 3.35
CA SER A 70 6.97 -11.69 4.28
C SER A 70 5.86 -12.67 3.91
N VAL A 71 6.14 -13.98 3.97
CA VAL A 71 5.14 -15.01 3.72
C VAL A 71 4.99 -15.82 4.99
N ILE A 72 3.74 -15.96 5.40
CA ILE A 72 3.37 -16.69 6.59
C ILE A 72 2.44 -17.80 6.16
N VAL A 73 2.75 -19.02 6.58
CA VAL A 73 1.89 -20.18 6.39
C VAL A 73 1.33 -20.58 7.74
N TYR A 74 0.00 -20.61 7.85
CA TYR A 74 -0.70 -21.15 9.00
C TYR A 74 -1.22 -22.53 8.65
N ASN A 75 -0.73 -23.51 9.40
CA ASN A 75 -1.37 -24.81 9.51
C ASN A 75 -2.29 -24.77 10.73
N ARG A 76 -3.36 -25.58 10.74
CA ARG A 76 -4.38 -25.66 11.81
C ARG A 76 -3.83 -25.64 13.24
N THR A 77 -2.59 -26.07 13.43
CA THR A 77 -1.94 -26.14 14.75
C THR A 77 -0.69 -25.26 14.88
N LEU A 78 -0.13 -24.72 13.79
CA LEU A 78 1.17 -24.05 13.81
C LEU A 78 1.24 -22.87 12.83
N LYS A 79 1.67 -21.71 13.34
CA LYS A 79 2.10 -20.56 12.54
C LYS A 79 3.57 -20.72 12.17
N ARG A 80 3.90 -20.67 10.88
CA ARG A 80 5.27 -20.71 10.37
C ARG A 80 5.52 -19.52 9.46
N THR A 81 6.48 -18.67 9.82
CA THR A 81 7.02 -17.71 8.86
C THR A 81 7.98 -18.46 7.95
N VAL A 82 7.76 -18.36 6.65
CA VAL A 82 8.51 -19.13 5.66
C VAL A 82 9.37 -18.18 4.83
N THR A 83 10.63 -18.53 4.64
CA THR A 83 11.55 -17.78 3.81
C THR A 83 11.26 -18.07 2.34
N PHE A 84 11.18 -17.02 1.52
CA PHE A 84 11.09 -17.19 0.07
C PHE A 84 12.41 -17.72 -0.49
N ILE A 85 12.31 -18.57 -1.50
CA ILE A 85 13.44 -19.12 -2.25
C ILE A 85 14.00 -18.04 -3.17
N SER A 86 13.11 -17.42 -3.94
CA SER A 86 13.44 -16.40 -4.91
C SER A 86 12.23 -15.58 -5.29
N LEU A 87 12.51 -14.36 -5.72
CA LEU A 87 11.58 -13.48 -6.41
C LEU A 87 12.09 -13.32 -7.83
N THR A 88 11.27 -13.63 -8.83
CA THR A 88 11.66 -13.53 -10.24
C THR A 88 10.81 -12.52 -10.98
N ASP A 89 11.36 -11.85 -11.99
CA ASP A 89 10.64 -10.98 -12.94
C ASP A 89 9.89 -11.80 -14.01
N ILE A 90 9.25 -11.10 -14.94
CA ILE A 90 8.55 -11.70 -16.09
C ILE A 90 9.46 -12.56 -17.00
N ASN A 91 10.77 -12.33 -16.98
CA ASN A 91 11.77 -13.05 -17.76
C ASN A 91 12.40 -14.22 -16.98
N GLY A 92 12.02 -14.41 -15.70
CA GLY A 92 12.57 -15.45 -14.83
C GLY A 92 13.89 -15.07 -14.13
N ASN A 93 14.36 -13.83 -14.26
CA ASN A 93 15.55 -13.34 -13.57
C ASN A 93 15.23 -12.95 -12.14
N THR A 94 16.20 -13.02 -11.23
CA THR A 94 16.01 -12.56 -9.85
C THR A 94 15.66 -11.07 -9.83
N ALA A 95 14.55 -10.72 -9.18
CA ALA A 95 14.08 -9.36 -9.04
C ALA A 95 14.21 -8.86 -7.61
N SER A 96 14.45 -7.56 -7.45
CA SER A 96 14.55 -6.86 -6.16
C SER A 96 13.22 -6.27 -5.70
N SER A 97 12.19 -6.34 -6.54
CA SER A 97 10.83 -5.86 -6.29
C SER A 97 9.80 -6.82 -6.86
N PHE A 98 8.65 -6.88 -6.21
CA PHE A 98 7.47 -7.60 -6.66
C PHE A 98 6.61 -6.64 -7.47
N ASP A 99 6.73 -6.77 -8.79
CA ASP A 99 6.12 -5.91 -9.80
C ASP A 99 5.56 -6.75 -10.95
N LEU A 100 5.23 -6.09 -12.06
CA LEU A 100 4.51 -6.66 -13.19
C LEU A 100 5.19 -7.93 -13.73
N GLY A 101 4.46 -9.05 -13.66
CA GLY A 101 4.94 -10.35 -14.13
C GLY A 101 5.87 -11.05 -13.14
N GLY A 102 6.13 -10.42 -11.99
CA GLY A 102 6.91 -11.00 -10.92
C GLY A 102 6.22 -12.18 -10.24
N CYS A 103 7.00 -13.19 -9.86
CA CYS A 103 6.52 -14.34 -9.10
C CYS A 103 7.46 -14.66 -7.94
N LEU A 104 6.87 -14.75 -6.75
CA LEU A 104 7.55 -15.16 -5.54
C LEU A 104 7.41 -16.67 -5.38
N LYS A 105 8.54 -17.36 -5.19
CA LYS A 105 8.61 -18.80 -4.95
C LYS A 105 8.93 -19.04 -3.49
N VAL A 106 8.07 -19.78 -2.80
CA VAL A 106 8.18 -20.03 -1.36
C VAL A 106 8.26 -21.53 -1.12
N ASN A 107 9.32 -21.97 -0.44
CA ASN A 107 9.46 -23.37 -0.03
C ASN A 107 8.84 -23.52 1.35
N ALA A 108 7.65 -24.09 1.43
CA ALA A 108 7.03 -24.43 2.69
C ALA A 108 7.03 -25.95 2.81
N LEU A 109 7.98 -26.50 3.56
CA LEU A 109 8.05 -27.94 3.75
C LEU A 109 6.82 -28.45 4.52
N GLY A 110 6.16 -29.46 3.95
CA GLY A 110 4.99 -30.10 4.56
C GLY A 110 3.71 -29.29 4.40
N LEU A 111 3.51 -28.68 3.23
CA LEU A 111 2.22 -28.08 2.89
C LEU A 111 1.13 -29.13 2.78
N SER A 112 -0.02 -28.83 3.35
CA SER A 112 -1.21 -29.67 3.28
C SER A 112 -2.42 -28.87 2.81
N SER A 113 -3.38 -29.58 2.20
CA SER A 113 -4.66 -28.99 1.85
C SER A 113 -5.34 -28.45 3.13
N GLY A 114 -5.81 -27.21 3.07
CA GLY A 114 -6.38 -26.49 4.20
C GLY A 114 -5.41 -25.56 4.94
N ASP A 115 -4.13 -25.52 4.57
CA ASP A 115 -3.18 -24.53 5.10
C ASP A 115 -3.45 -23.15 4.50
N GLU A 116 -3.40 -22.11 5.33
CA GLU A 116 -3.59 -20.71 4.91
C GLU A 116 -2.23 -20.08 4.62
N VAL A 117 -2.11 -19.44 3.47
CA VAL A 117 -0.94 -18.69 3.03
C VAL A 117 -1.28 -17.21 3.02
N LEU A 118 -0.47 -16.44 3.74
CA LEU A 118 -0.55 -14.99 3.80
C LEU A 118 0.70 -14.39 3.21
N LEU A 119 0.53 -13.48 2.27
CA LEU A 119 1.58 -12.57 1.83
C LEU A 119 1.37 -11.25 2.56
N THR A 120 2.40 -10.76 3.22
CA THR A 120 2.32 -9.60 4.10
C THR A 120 3.44 -8.63 3.79
N THR A 121 3.17 -7.34 3.93
CA THR A 121 4.19 -6.31 4.07
C THR A 121 4.45 -6.04 5.55
N LYS A 122 5.35 -5.10 5.86
CA LYS A 122 5.53 -4.61 7.25
C LYS A 122 4.26 -3.92 7.80
N LYS A 123 3.36 -3.47 6.94
CA LYS A 123 2.20 -2.65 7.32
C LYS A 123 0.88 -3.40 7.23
N SER A 124 0.74 -4.32 6.27
CA SER A 124 -0.54 -4.94 5.96
C SER A 124 -0.40 -6.36 5.42
N VAL A 125 -1.51 -7.10 5.41
CA VAL A 125 -1.64 -8.36 4.65
C VAL A 125 -2.10 -7.99 3.25
N ILE A 126 -1.33 -8.38 2.23
CA ILE A 126 -1.62 -8.08 0.83
C ILE A 126 -2.28 -9.24 0.08
N TYR A 127 -2.17 -10.47 0.60
CA TYR A 127 -2.91 -11.63 0.10
C TYR A 127 -3.18 -12.61 1.23
N SER A 128 -4.36 -13.23 1.22
CA SER A 128 -4.73 -14.40 2.02
C SER A 128 -5.38 -15.42 1.11
N GLY A 129 -4.96 -16.67 1.19
CA GLY A 129 -5.60 -17.77 0.48
C GLY A 129 -5.32 -19.11 1.12
N VAL A 130 -6.20 -20.08 0.88
CA VAL A 130 -6.07 -21.44 1.42
C VAL A 130 -5.62 -22.37 0.31
N ILE A 131 -4.67 -23.26 0.63
CA ILE A 131 -4.22 -24.31 -0.28
C ILE A 131 -5.34 -25.33 -0.44
N LYS A 132 -5.71 -25.61 -1.68
CA LYS A 132 -6.74 -26.60 -2.04
C LYS A 132 -6.10 -27.96 -2.26
#